data_AF-D0W9Q6-F1
#
_entry.id   AF-D0W9Q6-F1
#
_cell.length_a   1.000
_cell.length_b   1.000
_cell.length_c   1.000
_cell.angle_alpha   90.00
_cell.angle_beta   90.00
_cell.angle_gamma   90.00
#
_symmetry.space_group_name_H-M   'P 1'
#
loop_
_entity.id
_entity.type
_entity.pdbx_description
1 polymer ?
#
loop_
_entity_poly.entity_id
_entity_poly.type
_entity_poly.pdbx_seq_one_letter_code
_entity_poly.pdbx_strand_id
1 'polypeptide(L)'
;MLNPSQKLVELVRILEEGGYIFSGDPVQATEALSRVEGGIGGKMVRRAEMVDRDHMLRNTLENVRAGSFWLWVAAATFMFFTGFSGVYLLMDSQGLNFFLILAGVLGMNTLMLAVWLATLFLRVKVGRFFSSPATWFRGKDPVNQAVFRLYADEWRQPSARWIAGAASHSLWLCTLGGMLVSVLLLLLVRQYTFNWESTLLSNAASVRAVEMLAWLPSKLGFPAPDARAVVEGRLNGNIADARAWSGLLVGSIACYGILPRLLAWSLCKIFLKTSRSSPDWEKPYYQAVIRRWQNKITDADTHQETVSAVSPKIILNDAPKWAVMLETGWHEGTWFEGRLAQDWLDKGVAANREEVAALEAELKQKPAQLLIGVRAQTVPDRGVLRQIVRLSEAAQGGAVVQLLAEQGLSDGLSETLEHWRSALSGCGAAWLEPDRAAQEGRLKAGKHT
;
A
#
# COMPACT_ATOMS: atom_id res chain seq x y z
N MET A 1 -13.50 6.17 2.51
CA MET A 1 -12.84 4.84 2.46
C MET A 1 -11.46 4.98 1.86
N LEU A 2 -10.51 4.26 2.43
CA LEU A 2 -9.09 4.28 2.06
C LEU A 2 -8.82 3.35 0.88
N ASN A 3 -7.98 3.79 -0.04
CA ASN A 3 -7.42 2.93 -1.10
C ASN A 3 -6.55 1.83 -0.47
N PRO A 4 -6.44 0.60 -1.03
CA PRO A 4 -5.50 -0.43 -0.58
C PRO A 4 -4.11 0.07 -0.14
N SER A 5 -3.47 0.95 -0.92
CA SER A 5 -2.17 1.54 -0.54
C SER A 5 -2.26 2.44 0.70
N GLN A 6 -3.35 3.20 0.86
CA GLN A 6 -3.59 4.03 2.04
C GLN A 6 -3.98 3.18 3.27
N LYS A 7 -4.59 2.00 3.08
CA LYS A 7 -4.83 1.03 4.16
C LYS A 7 -3.52 0.48 4.71
N LEU A 8 -2.53 0.24 3.85
CA LEU A 8 -1.18 -0.14 4.28
C LEU A 8 -0.53 0.97 5.13
N VAL A 9 -0.67 2.24 4.71
CA VAL A 9 -0.18 3.39 5.49
C VAL A 9 -0.81 3.45 6.88
N GLU A 10 -2.14 3.35 6.98
CA GLU A 10 -2.81 3.36 8.28
C GLU A 10 -2.49 2.10 9.12
N LEU A 11 -2.27 0.95 8.49
CA LEU A 11 -1.86 -0.27 9.21
C LEU A 11 -0.46 -0.10 9.82
N VAL A 12 0.50 0.42 9.04
CA VAL A 12 1.85 0.75 9.54
C VAL A 12 1.76 1.75 10.69
N ARG A 13 0.93 2.80 10.59
CA ARG A 13 0.70 3.73 11.69
C ARG A 13 0.24 3.03 12.96
N ILE A 14 -0.80 2.20 12.87
CA ILE A 14 -1.38 1.51 14.05
C ILE A 14 -0.34 0.59 14.71
N LEU A 15 0.47 -0.09 13.90
CA LEU A 15 1.52 -1.00 14.38
C LEU A 15 2.72 -0.23 14.99
N GLU A 16 3.14 0.87 14.38
CA GLU A 16 4.26 1.69 14.86
C GLU A 16 3.91 2.42 16.16
N GLU A 17 2.68 2.94 16.29
CA GLU A 17 2.14 3.46 17.56
C GLU A 17 2.05 2.38 18.65
N GLY A 18 1.92 1.11 18.26
CA GLY A 18 1.88 -0.05 19.14
C GLY A 18 3.25 -0.62 19.48
N GLY A 19 4.36 -0.05 18.98
CA GLY A 19 5.72 -0.54 19.21
C GLY A 19 6.04 -1.85 18.48
N TYR A 20 5.36 -2.15 17.37
CA TYR A 20 5.61 -3.34 16.57
C TYR A 20 6.97 -3.27 15.85
N ILE A 21 7.67 -4.41 15.76
CA ILE A 21 8.95 -4.54 15.05
C ILE A 21 8.66 -4.96 13.62
N PHE A 22 9.06 -4.12 12.66
CA PHE A 22 8.84 -4.34 11.22
C PHE A 22 10.02 -5.04 10.55
N SER A 23 9.80 -5.55 9.34
CA SER A 23 10.84 -6.16 8.50
C SER A 23 11.80 -5.12 7.89
N GLY A 24 11.33 -3.88 7.66
CA GLY A 24 12.14 -2.72 7.31
C GLY A 24 12.14 -1.65 8.41
N ASP A 25 13.26 -0.98 8.61
CA ASP A 25 13.40 0.08 9.62
C ASP A 25 12.58 1.34 9.23
N PRO A 26 11.55 1.73 10.02
CA PRO A 26 10.74 2.91 9.76
C PRO A 26 11.51 4.23 9.76
N VAL A 27 12.61 4.32 10.52
CA VAL A 27 13.46 5.52 10.56
C VAL A 27 14.23 5.65 9.25
N GLN A 28 14.95 4.61 8.84
CA GLN A 28 15.65 4.58 7.55
C GLN A 28 14.71 4.81 6.36
N ALA A 29 13.52 4.20 6.37
CA ALA A 29 12.51 4.42 5.34
C ALA A 29 12.06 5.89 5.27
N THR A 30 11.94 6.55 6.42
CA THR A 30 11.58 7.98 6.50
C THR A 30 12.71 8.86 5.97
N GLU A 31 13.95 8.59 6.35
CA GLU A 31 15.14 9.33 5.95
C GLU A 31 15.43 9.18 4.46
N ALA A 32 15.32 7.97 3.89
CA ALA A 32 15.51 7.73 2.46
C ALA A 32 14.55 8.60 1.63
N LEU A 33 13.31 8.77 2.11
CA LEU A 33 12.28 9.57 1.45
C LEU A 33 12.38 11.08 1.73
N SER A 34 13.25 11.53 2.64
CA SER A 34 13.50 12.96 2.84
C SER A 34 14.11 13.61 1.59
N ARG A 35 14.98 12.86 0.88
CA ARG A 35 15.74 13.34 -0.30
C ARG A 35 14.98 13.20 -1.61
N VAL A 36 13.90 12.44 -1.63
CA VAL A 36 13.07 12.21 -2.83
C VAL A 36 12.05 13.34 -2.95
N GLU A 37 11.89 13.93 -4.13
CA GLU A 37 10.81 14.89 -4.39
C GLU A 37 9.48 14.18 -4.64
N GLY A 38 8.37 14.74 -4.17
CA GLY A 38 7.04 14.17 -4.40
C GLY A 38 5.99 14.59 -3.37
N GLY A 39 4.72 14.38 -3.73
CA GLY A 39 3.59 14.69 -2.83
C GLY A 39 3.58 13.81 -1.57
N ILE A 40 3.13 14.39 -0.46
CA ILE A 40 3.09 13.75 0.88
C ILE A 40 2.43 12.36 0.84
N GLY A 41 1.28 12.25 0.16
CA GLY A 41 0.56 10.98 0.06
C GLY A 41 1.36 9.89 -0.68
N GLY A 42 2.10 10.26 -1.73
CA GLY A 42 2.96 9.33 -2.46
C GLY A 42 4.15 8.87 -1.61
N LYS A 43 4.80 9.81 -0.92
CA LYS A 43 5.87 9.50 0.04
C LYS A 43 5.40 8.58 1.16
N MET A 44 4.22 8.82 1.73
CA MET A 44 3.66 7.97 2.79
C MET A 44 3.40 6.54 2.32
N VAL A 45 2.86 6.37 1.10
CA VAL A 45 2.67 5.03 0.50
C VAL A 45 4.02 4.34 0.30
N ARG A 46 5.02 5.04 -0.25
CA ARG A 46 6.37 4.48 -0.42
C ARG A 46 7.03 4.12 0.89
N ARG A 47 6.86 4.95 1.93
CA ARG A 47 7.36 4.67 3.28
C ARG A 47 6.76 3.37 3.80
N ALA A 48 5.45 3.22 3.70
CA ALA A 48 4.77 2.02 4.16
C ALA A 48 5.21 0.76 3.39
N GLU A 49 5.51 0.88 2.10
CA GLU A 49 6.09 -0.20 1.29
C GLU A 49 7.54 -0.55 1.70
N MET A 50 8.36 0.44 2.05
CA MET A 50 9.73 0.21 2.55
C MET A 50 9.76 -0.42 3.94
N VAL A 51 8.79 -0.07 4.80
CA VAL A 51 8.61 -0.68 6.13
C VAL A 51 8.11 -2.12 6.02
N ASP A 52 7.22 -2.40 5.07
CA ASP A 52 6.71 -3.74 4.74
C ASP A 52 7.60 -4.44 3.71
N ARG A 53 8.90 -4.58 4.01
CA ARG A 53 9.94 -5.06 3.07
C ARG A 53 9.69 -6.49 2.57
N ASP A 54 9.11 -7.32 3.42
CA ASP A 54 8.73 -8.72 3.15
C ASP A 54 7.29 -8.88 2.63
N HIS A 55 6.55 -7.77 2.45
CA HIS A 55 5.17 -7.72 1.98
C HIS A 55 4.16 -8.47 2.87
N MET A 56 4.52 -8.81 4.11
CA MET A 56 3.64 -9.56 5.00
C MET A 56 2.38 -8.77 5.36
N LEU A 57 2.50 -7.46 5.61
CA LEU A 57 1.36 -6.60 5.95
C LEU A 57 0.42 -6.43 4.75
N ARG A 58 1.00 -6.20 3.56
CA ARG A 58 0.24 -6.14 2.31
C ARG A 58 -0.50 -7.45 2.03
N ASN A 59 0.18 -8.59 2.13
CA ASN A 59 -0.42 -9.90 1.93
C ASN A 59 -1.55 -10.16 2.93
N THR A 60 -1.40 -9.73 4.19
CA THR A 60 -2.44 -9.87 5.20
C THR A 60 -3.69 -9.04 4.85
N LEU A 61 -3.52 -7.80 4.39
CA LEU A 61 -4.63 -6.95 3.93
C LEU A 61 -5.34 -7.55 2.71
N GLU A 62 -4.57 -8.13 1.78
CA GLU A 62 -5.11 -8.81 0.59
C GLU A 62 -5.86 -10.08 0.95
N ASN A 63 -5.34 -10.90 1.86
CA ASN A 63 -6.00 -12.09 2.37
C ASN A 63 -7.33 -11.78 3.05
N VAL A 64 -7.39 -10.71 3.86
CA VAL A 64 -8.64 -10.27 4.50
C VAL A 64 -9.64 -9.77 3.46
N ARG A 65 -9.18 -9.06 2.43
CA ARG A 65 -10.03 -8.62 1.32
C ARG A 65 -10.56 -9.79 0.51
N ALA A 66 -9.71 -10.76 0.17
CA ALA A 66 -10.07 -11.97 -0.55
C ALA A 66 -11.04 -12.83 0.27
N GLY A 67 -10.78 -13.00 1.57
CA GLY A 67 -11.68 -13.69 2.49
C GLY A 67 -13.05 -13.02 2.57
N SER A 68 -13.09 -11.69 2.66
CA SER A 68 -14.34 -10.92 2.64
C SER A 68 -15.11 -11.10 1.32
N PHE A 69 -14.39 -11.15 0.19
CA PHE A 69 -14.99 -11.41 -1.12
C PHE A 69 -15.58 -12.82 -1.21
N TRP A 70 -14.84 -13.85 -0.81
CA TRP A 70 -15.32 -15.24 -0.82
C TRP A 70 -16.46 -15.47 0.16
N LEU A 71 -16.43 -14.83 1.34
CA LEU A 71 -17.55 -14.85 2.28
C LEU A 71 -18.80 -14.23 1.65
N TRP A 72 -18.66 -13.10 0.95
CA TRP A 72 -19.76 -12.50 0.20
C TRP A 72 -20.26 -13.42 -0.92
N VAL A 73 -19.38 -14.09 -1.67
CA VAL A 73 -19.77 -15.06 -2.71
C VAL A 73 -20.56 -16.22 -2.10
N ALA A 74 -20.09 -16.80 -0.99
CA ALA A 74 -20.79 -17.87 -0.29
C ALA A 74 -22.19 -17.42 0.18
N ALA A 75 -22.28 -16.23 0.78
CA ALA A 75 -23.56 -15.64 1.20
C ALA A 75 -24.49 -15.35 0.02
N ALA A 76 -23.96 -14.82 -1.09
CA ALA A 76 -24.72 -14.53 -2.31
C ALA A 76 -25.28 -15.81 -2.94
N THR A 77 -24.46 -16.85 -3.05
CA THR A 77 -24.86 -18.17 -3.54
C THR A 77 -25.94 -18.79 -2.66
N PHE A 78 -25.75 -18.76 -1.34
CA PHE A 78 -26.75 -19.24 -0.38
C PHE A 78 -28.08 -18.48 -0.55
N MET A 79 -28.05 -17.16 -0.53
CA MET A 79 -29.23 -16.29 -0.69
C MET A 79 -29.94 -16.48 -2.04
N PHE A 80 -29.19 -16.73 -3.11
CA PHE A 80 -29.72 -17.06 -4.43
C PHE A 80 -30.50 -18.38 -4.38
N PHE A 81 -29.88 -19.46 -3.87
CA PHE A 81 -30.54 -20.76 -3.79
C PHE A 81 -31.71 -20.75 -2.81
N THR A 82 -31.64 -20.02 -1.70
CA THR A 82 -32.78 -19.83 -0.79
C THR A 82 -33.94 -19.14 -1.52
N GLY A 83 -33.67 -18.07 -2.28
CA GLY A 83 -34.70 -17.40 -3.09
C GLY A 83 -35.29 -18.31 -4.17
N PHE A 84 -34.44 -19.03 -4.88
CA PHE A 84 -34.84 -20.00 -5.90
C PHE A 84 -35.76 -21.08 -5.34
N SER A 85 -35.33 -21.75 -4.26
CA SER A 85 -36.07 -22.84 -3.62
C SER A 85 -37.37 -22.34 -2.99
N GLY A 86 -37.38 -21.14 -2.40
CA GLY A 86 -38.58 -20.55 -1.82
C GLY A 86 -39.70 -20.37 -2.85
N VAL A 87 -39.38 -19.83 -4.02
CA VAL A 87 -40.36 -19.72 -5.12
C VAL A 87 -40.71 -21.08 -5.70
N TYR A 88 -39.73 -21.96 -5.86
CA TYR A 88 -39.96 -23.29 -6.42
C TYR A 88 -41.00 -24.07 -5.60
N LEU A 89 -40.83 -24.09 -4.27
CA LEU A 89 -41.76 -24.76 -3.36
C LEU A 89 -43.14 -24.10 -3.36
N LEU A 90 -43.20 -22.76 -3.41
CA LEU A 90 -44.47 -22.04 -3.42
C LEU A 90 -45.25 -22.29 -4.72
N MET A 91 -44.54 -22.44 -5.84
CA MET A 91 -45.12 -22.73 -7.15
C MET A 91 -45.35 -24.23 -7.45
N ASP A 92 -44.95 -25.13 -6.56
CA ASP A 92 -45.21 -26.57 -6.70
C ASP A 92 -46.61 -26.97 -6.20
N SER A 93 -47.25 -26.12 -5.39
CA SER A 93 -48.61 -26.33 -4.89
C SER A 93 -49.67 -26.20 -6.01
N GLN A 94 -50.72 -27.04 -5.96
CA GLN A 94 -51.84 -26.95 -6.91
C GLN A 94 -52.71 -25.73 -6.59
N GLY A 95 -52.99 -24.91 -7.61
CA GLY A 95 -53.75 -23.66 -7.47
C GLY A 95 -52.85 -22.47 -7.13
N LEU A 96 -52.10 -21.98 -8.11
CA LEU A 96 -51.21 -20.82 -7.93
C LEU A 96 -52.00 -19.55 -7.66
N ASN A 97 -51.96 -19.06 -6.41
CA ASN A 97 -52.47 -17.73 -6.09
C ASN A 97 -51.45 -16.66 -6.53
N PHE A 98 -51.79 -15.88 -7.57
CA PHE A 98 -50.91 -14.85 -8.11
C PHE A 98 -50.44 -13.84 -7.04
N PHE A 99 -51.35 -13.34 -6.22
CA PHE A 99 -51.03 -12.34 -5.20
C PHE A 99 -50.17 -12.93 -4.08
N LEU A 100 -50.32 -14.21 -3.76
CA LEU A 100 -49.48 -14.89 -2.78
C LEU A 100 -48.04 -15.02 -3.28
N ILE A 101 -47.85 -15.44 -4.55
CA ILE A 101 -46.53 -15.51 -5.17
C ILE A 101 -45.88 -14.12 -5.19
N LEU A 102 -46.65 -13.12 -5.62
CA LEU A 102 -46.17 -11.75 -5.70
C LEU A 102 -45.79 -11.21 -4.31
N ALA A 103 -46.62 -11.45 -3.29
CA ALA A 103 -46.35 -11.06 -1.91
C ALA A 103 -45.14 -11.81 -1.33
N GLY A 104 -44.97 -13.08 -1.65
CA GLY A 104 -43.80 -13.88 -1.24
C GLY A 104 -42.50 -13.36 -1.85
N VAL A 105 -42.52 -13.00 -3.14
CA VAL A 105 -41.34 -12.49 -3.84
C VAL A 105 -41.04 -11.03 -3.46
N LEU A 106 -42.04 -10.16 -3.50
CA LEU A 106 -41.85 -8.71 -3.33
C LEU A 106 -42.04 -8.22 -1.90
N GLY A 107 -42.80 -8.91 -1.05
CA GLY A 107 -43.21 -8.40 0.26
C GLY A 107 -42.02 -8.10 1.17
N MET A 108 -41.25 -9.14 1.51
CA MET A 108 -40.04 -8.96 2.35
C MET A 108 -39.01 -8.05 1.68
N ASN A 109 -38.88 -8.13 0.35
CA ASN A 109 -37.98 -7.27 -0.41
C ASN A 109 -38.35 -5.79 -0.30
N THR A 110 -39.63 -5.46 -0.40
CA THR A 110 -40.14 -4.10 -0.30
C THR A 110 -40.05 -3.58 1.13
N LEU A 111 -40.41 -4.42 2.11
CA LEU A 111 -40.28 -4.09 3.53
C LEU A 111 -38.83 -3.76 3.90
N MET A 112 -37.88 -4.60 3.50
CA MET A 112 -36.46 -4.38 3.81
C MET A 112 -35.86 -3.20 3.04
N LEU A 113 -36.41 -2.84 1.87
CA LEU A 113 -36.07 -1.59 1.19
C LEU A 113 -36.59 -0.38 1.96
N ALA A 114 -37.84 -0.42 2.45
CA ALA A 114 -38.44 0.64 3.25
C ALA A 114 -37.68 0.85 4.57
N VAL A 115 -37.30 -0.23 5.25
CA VAL A 115 -36.44 -0.16 6.45
C VAL A 115 -35.12 0.54 6.13
N TRP A 116 -34.45 0.17 5.04
CA TRP A 116 -33.21 0.83 4.63
C TRP A 116 -33.42 2.33 4.34
N LEU A 117 -34.49 2.70 3.61
CA LEU A 117 -34.83 4.11 3.38
C LEU A 117 -35.06 4.86 4.69
N ALA A 118 -35.79 4.27 5.64
CA ALA A 118 -35.98 4.86 6.97
C ALA A 118 -34.65 5.10 7.71
N THR A 119 -33.68 4.20 7.58
CA THR A 119 -32.35 4.40 8.17
C THR A 119 -31.61 5.63 7.61
N LEU A 120 -31.87 6.00 6.35
CA LEU A 120 -31.29 7.20 5.75
C LEU A 120 -31.85 8.49 6.37
N PHE A 121 -33.16 8.51 6.66
CA PHE A 121 -33.82 9.67 7.26
C PHE A 121 -33.51 9.81 8.76
N LEU A 122 -33.43 8.70 9.49
CA LEU A 122 -33.28 8.67 10.94
C LEU A 122 -31.83 8.87 11.44
N ARG A 123 -30.86 9.05 10.54
CA ARG A 123 -29.41 9.18 10.85
C ARG A 123 -28.91 8.15 11.88
N VAL A 124 -29.42 6.92 11.81
CA VAL A 124 -29.09 5.86 12.77
C VAL A 124 -27.60 5.54 12.65
N LYS A 125 -26.86 5.65 13.76
CA LYS A 125 -25.45 5.27 13.82
C LYS A 125 -25.34 3.75 13.85
N VAL A 126 -25.12 3.15 12.67
CA VAL A 126 -24.94 1.69 12.47
C VAL A 126 -23.85 1.11 13.38
N GLY A 127 -22.84 1.90 13.74
CA GLY A 127 -21.69 1.48 14.55
C GLY A 127 -21.94 1.23 16.05
N ARG A 128 -23.17 1.39 16.58
CA ARG A 128 -23.46 1.17 18.01
C ARG A 128 -23.94 -0.24 18.36
N PHE A 129 -24.41 -1.01 17.38
CA PHE A 129 -25.05 -2.32 17.61
C PHE A 129 -24.11 -3.52 17.53
N PHE A 130 -22.88 -3.35 17.05
CA PHE A 130 -21.89 -4.42 17.01
C PHE A 130 -20.90 -4.25 18.15
N SER A 131 -20.90 -5.19 19.10
CA SER A 131 -19.78 -5.36 20.02
C SER A 131 -18.50 -5.53 19.21
N SER A 132 -17.45 -4.77 19.56
CA SER A 132 -16.18 -4.83 18.85
C SER A 132 -15.66 -6.27 18.85
N PRO A 133 -15.55 -6.95 17.69
CA PRO A 133 -15.01 -8.31 17.62
C PRO A 133 -13.57 -8.39 18.14
N ALA A 134 -12.90 -7.24 18.32
CA ALA A 134 -11.58 -7.12 18.91
C ALA A 134 -11.47 -7.76 20.30
N THR A 135 -12.57 -7.88 21.06
CA THR A 135 -12.53 -8.61 22.35
C THR A 135 -12.40 -10.12 22.18
N TRP A 136 -12.87 -10.67 21.05
CA TRP A 136 -12.83 -12.12 20.79
C TRP A 136 -11.48 -12.59 20.22
N PHE A 137 -10.70 -11.67 19.65
CA PHE A 137 -9.37 -11.94 19.06
C PHE A 137 -8.20 -11.43 19.91
N ARG A 138 -8.42 -11.06 21.18
CA ARG A 138 -7.37 -10.71 22.14
C ARG A 138 -6.44 -11.92 22.36
N GLY A 139 -5.35 -12.00 21.61
CA GLY A 139 -4.24 -12.91 21.93
C GLY A 139 -3.54 -13.62 20.78
N LYS A 140 -3.98 -13.53 19.52
CA LYS A 140 -3.42 -14.42 18.46
C LYS A 140 -2.34 -13.83 17.55
N ASP A 141 -2.31 -12.51 17.31
CA ASP A 141 -1.24 -11.85 16.51
C ASP A 141 -1.43 -10.31 16.54
N PRO A 142 -0.40 -9.48 16.84
CA PRO A 142 -0.49 -8.02 16.81
C PRO A 142 -0.90 -7.45 15.44
N VAL A 143 -0.50 -8.08 14.33
CA VAL A 143 -0.86 -7.64 12.97
C VAL A 143 -2.35 -7.80 12.74
N ASN A 144 -2.89 -8.97 13.05
CA ASN A 144 -4.33 -9.22 12.96
C ASN A 144 -5.15 -8.25 13.84
N GLN A 145 -4.70 -7.94 15.05
CA GLN A 145 -5.35 -6.95 15.92
C GLN A 145 -5.35 -5.55 15.31
N ALA A 146 -4.22 -5.14 14.70
CA ALA A 146 -4.12 -3.86 14.01
C ALA A 146 -5.04 -3.79 12.78
N VAL A 147 -5.14 -4.88 12.01
CA VAL A 147 -6.09 -4.99 10.89
C VAL A 147 -7.54 -4.89 11.39
N PHE A 148 -7.90 -5.59 12.47
CA PHE A 148 -9.24 -5.48 13.05
C PHE A 148 -9.56 -4.05 13.50
N ARG A 149 -8.60 -3.38 14.15
CA ARG A 149 -8.75 -1.97 14.55
C ARG A 149 -8.95 -1.06 13.35
N LEU A 150 -8.15 -1.24 12.29
CA LEU A 150 -8.27 -0.50 11.04
C LEU A 150 -9.69 -0.62 10.45
N TYR A 151 -10.21 -1.84 10.33
CA TYR A 151 -11.57 -2.05 9.82
C TYR A 151 -12.64 -1.53 10.78
N ALA A 152 -12.47 -1.71 12.10
CA ALA A 152 -13.41 -1.19 13.09
C ALA A 152 -13.52 0.34 13.03
N ASP A 153 -12.41 1.04 12.85
CA ASP A 153 -12.38 2.49 12.65
C ASP A 153 -13.05 2.89 11.32
N GLU A 154 -12.84 2.12 10.25
CA GLU A 154 -13.53 2.33 8.96
C GLU A 154 -15.06 2.16 9.09
N TRP A 155 -15.53 1.20 9.89
CA TRP A 155 -16.95 0.96 10.17
C TRP A 155 -17.60 2.04 11.05
N ARG A 156 -16.80 2.84 11.77
CA ARG A 156 -17.30 3.99 12.56
C ARG A 156 -17.51 5.24 11.70
N GLN A 157 -16.92 5.30 10.51
CA GLN A 157 -17.05 6.46 9.63
C GLN A 157 -18.48 6.58 9.06
N PRO A 158 -18.97 7.80 8.79
CA PRO A 158 -20.28 8.00 8.17
C PRO A 158 -20.45 7.29 6.82
N SER A 159 -19.35 7.00 6.11
CA SER A 159 -19.37 6.24 4.86
C SER A 159 -19.72 4.76 5.03
N ALA A 160 -19.63 4.20 6.24
CA ALA A 160 -19.88 2.79 6.51
C ALA A 160 -21.31 2.36 6.17
N ARG A 161 -22.29 3.28 6.31
CA ARG A 161 -23.68 3.02 5.90
C ARG A 161 -23.82 2.67 4.42
N TRP A 162 -22.97 3.24 3.56
CA TRP A 162 -22.99 2.98 2.13
C TRP A 162 -22.35 1.63 1.80
N ILE A 163 -21.38 1.18 2.59
CA ILE A 163 -20.81 -0.18 2.49
C ILE A 163 -21.87 -1.21 2.86
N ALA A 164 -22.50 -1.03 4.02
CA ALA A 164 -23.57 -1.90 4.50
C ALA A 164 -24.75 -1.94 3.52
N GLY A 165 -25.15 -0.77 2.99
CA GLY A 165 -26.18 -0.66 1.96
C GLY A 165 -25.81 -1.39 0.67
N ALA A 166 -24.61 -1.15 0.13
CA ALA A 166 -24.16 -1.84 -1.08
C ALA A 166 -24.08 -3.37 -0.90
N ALA A 167 -23.57 -3.83 0.24
CA ALA A 167 -23.52 -5.26 0.55
C ALA A 167 -24.93 -5.85 0.67
N SER A 168 -25.80 -5.24 1.48
CA SER A 168 -27.18 -5.69 1.66
C SER A 168 -27.97 -5.74 0.36
N HIS A 169 -27.97 -4.64 -0.43
CA HIS A 169 -28.70 -4.62 -1.70
C HIS A 169 -28.16 -5.64 -2.70
N SER A 170 -26.86 -5.89 -2.73
CA SER A 170 -26.30 -6.94 -3.59
C SER A 170 -26.80 -8.33 -3.21
N LEU A 171 -26.92 -8.64 -1.91
CA LEU A 171 -27.45 -9.92 -1.44
C LEU A 171 -28.96 -10.06 -1.74
N TRP A 172 -29.74 -8.99 -1.55
CA TRP A 172 -31.16 -8.96 -1.93
C TRP A 172 -31.37 -9.14 -3.44
N LEU A 173 -30.48 -8.57 -4.26
CA LEU A 173 -30.49 -8.78 -5.71
C LEU A 173 -30.19 -10.24 -6.07
N CYS A 174 -29.27 -10.91 -5.37
CA CYS A 174 -29.04 -12.34 -5.55
C CYS A 174 -30.28 -13.16 -5.20
N THR A 175 -30.98 -12.85 -4.10
CA THR A 175 -32.25 -13.51 -3.76
C THR A 175 -33.31 -13.29 -4.83
N LEU A 176 -33.53 -12.06 -5.28
CA LEU A 176 -34.48 -11.74 -6.36
C LEU A 176 -34.08 -12.40 -7.69
N GLY A 177 -32.78 -12.51 -7.97
CA GLY A 177 -32.26 -13.24 -9.12
C GLY A 177 -32.59 -14.73 -9.05
N GLY A 178 -32.41 -15.36 -7.89
CA GLY A 178 -32.79 -16.76 -7.67
C GLY A 178 -34.30 -16.99 -7.82
N MET A 179 -35.09 -16.10 -7.23
CA MET A 179 -36.56 -16.11 -7.38
C MET A 179 -36.98 -15.96 -8.84
N LEU A 180 -36.40 -15.00 -9.57
CA LEU A 180 -36.70 -14.78 -10.99
C LEU A 180 -36.32 -15.98 -11.85
N VAL A 181 -35.13 -16.57 -11.64
CA VAL A 181 -34.70 -17.78 -12.35
C VAL A 181 -35.66 -18.94 -12.09
N SER A 182 -36.12 -19.11 -10.84
CA SER A 182 -37.11 -20.13 -10.48
C SER A 182 -38.44 -19.91 -11.21
N VAL A 183 -38.99 -18.69 -11.17
CA VAL A 183 -40.21 -18.34 -11.92
C VAL A 183 -40.05 -18.63 -13.41
N LEU A 184 -38.96 -18.18 -14.03
CA LEU A 184 -38.73 -18.36 -15.46
C LEU A 184 -38.60 -19.84 -15.85
N LEU A 185 -37.86 -20.62 -15.06
CA LEU A 185 -37.69 -22.06 -15.31
C LEU A 185 -39.03 -22.79 -15.22
N LEU A 186 -39.82 -22.49 -14.17
CA LEU A 186 -41.11 -23.12 -13.96
C LEU A 186 -42.11 -22.74 -15.06
N LEU A 187 -42.18 -21.46 -15.43
CA LEU A 187 -43.05 -20.99 -16.52
C LEU A 187 -42.63 -21.52 -17.90
N LEU A 188 -41.36 -21.89 -18.08
CA LEU A 188 -40.86 -22.48 -19.32
C LEU A 188 -41.23 -23.97 -19.44
N VAL A 189 -41.18 -24.71 -18.32
CA VAL A 189 -41.34 -26.18 -18.31
C VAL A 189 -42.79 -26.60 -18.05
N ARG A 190 -43.55 -25.82 -17.27
CA ARG A 190 -44.92 -26.15 -16.86
C ARG A 190 -45.90 -25.09 -17.33
N GLN A 191 -47.08 -25.54 -17.76
CA GLN A 191 -48.21 -24.64 -17.97
C GLN A 191 -48.86 -24.34 -16.63
N TYR A 192 -48.91 -23.06 -16.29
CA TYR A 192 -49.51 -22.57 -15.06
C TYR A 192 -50.75 -21.74 -15.37
N THR A 193 -51.86 -22.06 -14.71
CA THR A 193 -53.01 -21.15 -14.63
C THR A 193 -52.90 -20.38 -13.33
N PHE A 194 -52.80 -19.05 -13.44
CA PHE A 194 -52.83 -18.18 -12.28
C PHE A 194 -54.28 -17.97 -11.88
N ASN A 195 -54.58 -18.39 -10.66
CA ASN A 195 -55.87 -18.14 -10.05
C ASN A 195 -55.65 -17.07 -8.98
N TRP A 196 -56.67 -16.31 -8.65
CA TRP A 196 -56.62 -15.50 -7.44
C TRP A 196 -58.01 -15.47 -6.83
N GLU A 197 -58.15 -16.15 -5.71
CA GLU A 197 -59.36 -16.10 -4.91
C GLU A 197 -59.12 -15.14 -3.76
N SER A 198 -60.04 -14.19 -3.58
CA SER A 198 -60.04 -13.31 -2.42
C SER A 198 -61.42 -13.33 -1.78
N THR A 199 -61.45 -13.65 -0.48
CA THR A 199 -62.65 -13.56 0.34
C THR A 199 -63.01 -12.10 0.68
N LEU A 200 -62.05 -11.18 0.57
CA LEU A 200 -62.18 -9.79 1.04
C LEU A 200 -62.28 -8.75 -0.08
N LEU A 201 -61.72 -9.02 -1.26
CA LEU A 201 -61.69 -8.05 -2.36
C LEU A 201 -62.89 -8.21 -3.30
N SER A 202 -63.53 -7.08 -3.65
CA SER A 202 -64.52 -7.02 -4.72
C SER A 202 -63.86 -7.08 -6.10
N ASN A 203 -64.60 -7.46 -7.14
CA ASN A 203 -64.08 -7.51 -8.52
C ASN A 203 -63.47 -6.18 -8.96
N ALA A 204 -64.13 -5.05 -8.66
CA ALA A 204 -63.64 -3.72 -8.99
C ALA A 204 -62.33 -3.37 -8.27
N ALA A 205 -62.19 -3.78 -6.99
CA ALA A 205 -60.96 -3.56 -6.23
C ALA A 205 -59.78 -4.34 -6.83
N SER A 206 -60.03 -5.58 -7.29
CA SER A 206 -59.00 -6.42 -7.89
C SER A 206 -58.55 -5.95 -9.27
N VAL A 207 -59.48 -5.55 -10.13
CA VAL A 207 -59.14 -4.92 -11.42
C VAL A 207 -58.24 -3.71 -11.19
N ARG A 208 -58.62 -2.82 -10.26
CA ARG A 208 -57.82 -1.64 -9.93
C ARG A 208 -56.44 -2.00 -9.36
N ALA A 209 -56.33 -3.03 -8.52
CA ALA A 209 -55.05 -3.47 -7.99
C ALA A 209 -54.12 -4.00 -9.09
N VAL A 210 -54.66 -4.78 -10.03
CA VAL A 210 -53.91 -5.30 -11.18
C VAL A 210 -53.52 -4.17 -12.14
N GLU A 211 -54.40 -3.19 -12.39
CA GLU A 211 -54.08 -2.01 -13.19
C GLU A 211 -52.93 -1.19 -12.58
N MET A 212 -52.95 -0.96 -11.26
CA MET A 212 -51.87 -0.27 -10.55
C MET A 212 -50.56 -1.05 -10.65
N LEU A 213 -50.61 -2.37 -10.49
CA LEU A 213 -49.44 -3.24 -10.62
C LEU A 213 -48.93 -3.31 -12.07
N ALA A 214 -49.82 -3.30 -13.05
CA ALA A 214 -49.47 -3.37 -14.47
C ALA A 214 -48.94 -2.04 -15.03
N TRP A 215 -49.11 -0.92 -14.32
CA TRP A 215 -48.77 0.41 -14.83
C TRP A 215 -47.30 0.51 -15.29
N LEU A 216 -46.32 0.08 -14.49
CA LEU A 216 -44.91 0.15 -14.89
C LEU A 216 -44.49 -1.01 -15.83
N PRO A 217 -44.85 -2.28 -15.55
CA PRO A 217 -44.54 -3.40 -16.45
C PRO A 217 -45.07 -3.21 -17.88
N SER A 218 -46.31 -2.75 -18.04
CA SER A 218 -46.92 -2.56 -19.37
C SER A 218 -46.19 -1.48 -20.19
N LYS A 219 -45.70 -0.41 -19.56
CA LYS A 219 -44.89 0.62 -20.22
C LYS A 219 -43.54 0.11 -20.70
N LEU A 220 -43.02 -0.94 -20.09
CA LEU A 220 -41.80 -1.64 -20.50
C LEU A 220 -42.07 -2.81 -21.47
N GLY A 221 -43.32 -3.01 -21.90
CA GLY A 221 -43.70 -4.01 -22.89
C GLY A 221 -44.03 -5.40 -22.33
N PHE A 222 -44.16 -5.55 -21.00
CA PHE A 222 -44.65 -6.81 -20.43
C PHE A 222 -46.17 -6.95 -20.66
N PRO A 223 -46.65 -8.12 -21.08
CA PRO A 223 -48.09 -8.33 -21.23
C PRO A 223 -48.75 -8.33 -19.85
N ALA A 224 -49.94 -7.77 -19.77
CA ALA A 224 -50.73 -7.67 -18.55
C ALA A 224 -52.19 -8.06 -18.86
N PRO A 225 -52.89 -8.72 -17.92
CA PRO A 225 -54.28 -9.10 -18.09
C PRO A 225 -55.18 -7.87 -18.13
N ASP A 226 -56.16 -7.87 -19.02
CA ASP A 226 -57.17 -6.81 -19.10
C ASP A 226 -58.26 -6.99 -18.02
N ALA A 227 -59.15 -6.02 -17.88
CA ALA A 227 -60.19 -6.06 -16.85
C ALA A 227 -61.11 -7.29 -16.96
N ARG A 228 -61.30 -7.85 -18.16
CA ARG A 228 -62.14 -9.04 -18.39
C ARG A 228 -61.39 -10.29 -17.93
N ALA A 229 -60.13 -10.44 -18.33
CA ALA A 229 -59.23 -11.52 -17.90
C ALA A 229 -59.03 -11.53 -16.38
N VAL A 230 -59.03 -10.38 -15.72
CA VAL A 230 -58.95 -10.29 -14.24
C VAL A 230 -60.22 -10.84 -13.57
N VAL A 231 -61.40 -10.55 -14.12
CA VAL A 231 -62.69 -11.03 -13.57
C VAL A 231 -62.92 -12.52 -13.89
N GLU A 232 -62.59 -12.95 -15.11
CA GLU A 232 -62.72 -14.34 -15.57
C GLU A 232 -61.71 -15.28 -14.87
N GLY A 233 -60.50 -14.80 -14.60
CA GLY A 233 -59.47 -15.52 -13.83
C GLY A 233 -59.83 -15.83 -12.38
N ARG A 234 -60.96 -15.30 -11.87
CA ARG A 234 -61.55 -15.64 -10.56
C ARG A 234 -62.39 -16.92 -10.58
N LEU A 235 -62.91 -17.32 -11.74
CA LEU A 235 -63.93 -18.37 -11.86
C LEU A 235 -63.44 -19.62 -12.61
N ASN A 236 -62.57 -19.47 -13.61
CA ASN A 236 -61.95 -20.58 -14.33
C ASN A 236 -60.62 -20.10 -14.91
N GLY A 237 -59.49 -20.67 -14.47
CA GLY A 237 -58.17 -20.33 -15.00
C GLY A 237 -58.11 -20.62 -16.51
N ASN A 238 -58.10 -19.58 -17.34
CA ASN A 238 -58.01 -19.69 -18.78
C ASN A 238 -56.54 -19.69 -19.23
N ILE A 239 -56.15 -20.64 -20.07
CA ILE A 239 -54.79 -20.76 -20.64
C ILE A 239 -54.45 -19.52 -21.50
N ALA A 240 -55.46 -18.91 -22.15
CA ALA A 240 -55.26 -17.70 -22.96
C ALA A 240 -54.69 -16.53 -22.14
N ASP A 241 -55.07 -16.43 -20.86
CA ASP A 241 -54.66 -15.35 -19.96
C ASP A 241 -53.38 -15.67 -19.20
N ALA A 242 -52.97 -16.95 -19.15
CA ALA A 242 -51.77 -17.40 -18.44
C ALA A 242 -50.52 -16.63 -18.87
N ARG A 243 -50.37 -16.34 -20.18
CA ARG A 243 -49.25 -15.54 -20.70
C ARG A 243 -49.23 -14.12 -20.17
N ALA A 244 -50.41 -13.50 -20.04
CA ALA A 244 -50.55 -12.14 -19.53
C ALA A 244 -50.22 -12.08 -18.03
N TRP A 245 -50.68 -13.07 -17.26
CA TRP A 245 -50.35 -13.20 -15.84
C TRP A 245 -48.86 -13.52 -15.60
N SER A 246 -48.27 -14.41 -16.39
CA SER A 246 -46.83 -14.68 -16.39
C SER A 246 -46.01 -13.43 -16.69
N GLY A 247 -46.40 -12.66 -17.71
CA GLY A 247 -45.73 -11.41 -18.07
C GLY A 247 -45.86 -10.35 -16.98
N LEU A 248 -47.04 -10.22 -16.38
CA LEU A 248 -47.25 -9.33 -15.25
C LEU A 248 -46.40 -9.75 -14.05
N LEU A 249 -46.28 -11.05 -13.75
CA LEU A 249 -45.45 -11.55 -12.65
C LEU A 249 -43.97 -11.20 -12.87
N VAL A 250 -43.42 -11.60 -14.01
CA VAL A 250 -42.01 -11.35 -14.37
C VAL A 250 -41.73 -9.84 -14.43
N GLY A 251 -42.60 -9.09 -15.08
CA GLY A 251 -42.52 -7.64 -15.17
C GLY A 251 -42.57 -6.99 -13.78
N SER A 252 -43.42 -7.47 -12.87
CA SER A 252 -43.50 -6.95 -11.51
C SER A 252 -42.23 -7.20 -10.70
N ILE A 253 -41.63 -8.40 -10.82
CA ILE A 253 -40.35 -8.74 -10.17
C ILE A 253 -39.23 -7.83 -10.68
N ALA A 254 -39.18 -7.62 -12.00
CA ALA A 254 -38.19 -6.75 -12.62
C ALA A 254 -38.36 -5.28 -12.19
N CYS A 255 -39.58 -4.75 -12.29
CA CYS A 255 -39.89 -3.34 -12.09
C CYS A 255 -39.92 -2.90 -10.62
N TYR A 256 -40.52 -3.71 -9.75
CA TYR A 256 -40.77 -3.35 -8.36
C TYR A 256 -39.84 -4.06 -7.37
N GLY A 257 -39.15 -5.12 -7.80
CA GLY A 257 -38.12 -5.80 -7.00
C GLY A 257 -36.71 -5.39 -7.42
N ILE A 258 -36.30 -5.81 -8.62
CA ILE A 258 -34.91 -5.72 -9.08
C ILE A 258 -34.49 -4.28 -9.34
N LEU A 259 -35.26 -3.53 -10.14
CA LEU A 259 -34.94 -2.16 -10.53
C LEU A 259 -34.71 -1.23 -9.32
N PRO A 260 -35.60 -1.10 -8.32
CA PRO A 260 -35.36 -0.22 -7.18
C PRO A 260 -34.14 -0.65 -6.35
N ARG A 261 -33.89 -1.96 -6.24
CA ARG A 261 -32.70 -2.49 -5.54
C ARG A 261 -31.41 -2.19 -6.30
N LEU A 262 -31.41 -2.31 -7.63
CA LEU A 262 -30.28 -1.93 -8.48
C LEU A 262 -29.97 -0.44 -8.37
N LEU A 263 -31.01 0.41 -8.36
CA LEU A 263 -30.85 1.85 -8.16
C LEU A 263 -30.24 2.16 -6.79
N ALA A 264 -30.79 1.58 -5.71
CA ALA A 264 -30.26 1.78 -4.36
C ALA A 264 -28.81 1.28 -4.22
N TRP A 265 -28.49 0.12 -4.81
CA TRP A 265 -27.12 -0.41 -4.87
C TRP A 265 -26.17 0.52 -5.61
N SER A 266 -26.59 1.02 -6.78
CA SER A 266 -25.80 1.92 -7.61
C SER A 266 -25.53 3.24 -6.90
N LEU A 267 -26.55 3.82 -6.25
CA LEU A 267 -26.41 5.01 -5.42
C LEU A 267 -25.42 4.78 -4.27
N CYS A 268 -25.51 3.66 -3.56
CA CYS A 268 -24.54 3.30 -2.53
C CYS A 268 -23.11 3.24 -3.08
N LYS A 269 -22.89 2.62 -4.24
CA LYS A 269 -21.58 2.55 -4.91
C LYS A 269 -21.06 3.91 -5.33
N ILE A 270 -21.92 4.78 -5.88
CA ILE A 270 -21.56 6.15 -6.28
C ILE A 270 -21.13 6.95 -5.05
N PHE A 271 -21.95 6.98 -3.99
CA PHE A 271 -21.59 7.67 -2.76
C PHE A 271 -20.33 7.11 -2.09
N LEU A 272 -20.08 5.81 -2.22
CA LEU A 272 -18.84 5.19 -1.73
C LEU A 272 -17.61 5.67 -2.51
N LYS A 273 -17.73 5.82 -3.83
CA LYS A 273 -16.66 6.34 -4.69
C LYS A 273 -16.39 7.81 -4.38
N THR A 274 -17.43 8.62 -4.15
CA THR A 274 -17.29 10.04 -3.79
C THR A 274 -16.80 10.23 -2.35
N SER A 275 -17.11 9.33 -1.44
CA SER A 275 -16.65 9.35 -0.03
C SER A 275 -15.25 8.74 0.15
N ARG A 276 -14.45 8.64 -0.92
CA ARG A 276 -13.04 8.26 -0.81
C ARG A 276 -12.29 9.41 -0.15
N SER A 277 -11.69 9.12 0.98
CA SER A 277 -10.96 10.08 1.79
C SER A 277 -9.51 9.62 1.84
N SER A 278 -8.59 10.57 1.79
CA SER A 278 -7.20 10.31 2.16
C SER A 278 -7.12 10.10 3.68
N PRO A 279 -6.08 9.42 4.19
CA PRO A 279 -5.72 9.49 5.59
C PRO A 279 -5.68 10.95 6.04
N ASP A 280 -6.16 11.21 7.26
CA ASP A 280 -6.08 12.53 7.86
C ASP A 280 -4.61 12.81 8.21
N TRP A 281 -3.93 13.51 7.30
CA TRP A 281 -2.51 13.85 7.44
C TRP A 281 -2.24 14.82 8.60
N GLU A 282 -3.29 15.41 9.20
CA GLU A 282 -3.17 16.29 10.37
C GLU A 282 -2.97 15.54 11.69
N LYS A 283 -3.10 14.20 11.70
CA LYS A 283 -2.82 13.41 12.91
C LYS A 283 -1.37 13.65 13.38
N PRO A 284 -1.13 13.74 14.70
CA PRO A 284 0.20 13.98 15.27
C PRO A 284 1.29 13.04 14.73
N TYR A 285 0.94 11.76 14.54
CA TYR A 285 1.84 10.76 13.96
C TYR A 285 2.33 11.16 12.56
N TYR A 286 1.42 11.50 11.63
CA TYR A 286 1.80 11.87 10.27
C TYR A 286 2.55 13.19 10.24
N GLN A 287 2.12 14.16 11.07
CA GLN A 287 2.82 15.44 11.21
C GLN A 287 4.26 15.26 11.71
N ALA A 288 4.53 14.31 12.61
CA ALA A 288 5.89 14.00 13.04
C ALA A 288 6.77 13.47 11.89
N VAL A 289 6.21 12.60 11.03
CA VAL A 289 6.90 12.08 9.83
C VAL A 289 7.10 13.19 8.79
N ILE A 290 6.06 14.00 8.52
CA ILE A 290 6.12 15.12 7.57
C ILE A 290 7.16 16.15 8.01
N ARG A 291 7.22 16.49 9.31
CA ARG A 291 8.25 17.37 9.85
C ARG A 291 9.65 16.85 9.60
N ARG A 292 9.89 15.53 9.66
CA ARG A 292 11.21 14.96 9.31
C ARG A 292 11.55 15.12 7.82
N TRP A 293 10.56 15.18 6.93
CA TRP A 293 10.78 15.47 5.52
C TRP A 293 10.92 16.98 5.23
N GLN A 294 10.25 17.82 6.00
CA GLN A 294 10.28 19.29 5.87
C GLN A 294 11.49 19.92 6.55
N ASN A 295 11.94 19.33 7.66
CA ASN A 295 13.24 19.57 8.24
C ASN A 295 14.26 18.97 7.29
N LYS A 296 14.44 19.63 6.15
CA LYS A 296 15.73 19.72 5.49
C LYS A 296 16.64 20.16 6.61
N ILE A 297 17.48 19.25 7.09
CA ILE A 297 18.45 19.55 8.13
C ILE A 297 19.24 20.74 7.58
N THR A 298 18.87 21.94 8.02
CA THR A 298 19.43 23.24 7.59
C THR A 298 20.58 23.61 8.54
N ASP A 299 21.04 22.64 9.34
CA ASP A 299 22.24 22.70 10.14
C ASP A 299 22.90 21.32 10.22
N ALA A 300 22.98 20.67 9.07
CA ALA A 300 24.18 19.94 8.74
C ALA A 300 24.86 20.93 7.82
N ASP A 301 26.08 21.30 8.17
CA ASP A 301 27.08 21.83 7.26
C ASP A 301 27.18 20.85 6.08
N THR A 302 26.23 20.98 5.17
CA THR A 302 25.97 20.18 3.98
C THR A 302 26.30 21.07 2.79
N HIS A 303 27.41 21.78 2.89
CA HIS A 303 28.32 21.71 1.77
C HIS A 303 28.90 20.29 1.73
N GLN A 304 28.09 19.36 1.23
CA GLN A 304 28.60 18.51 0.17
C GLN A 304 28.88 19.46 -1.00
N GLU A 305 30.01 20.17 -0.94
CA GLU A 305 30.82 20.18 -2.14
C GLU A 305 31.03 18.69 -2.39
N THR A 306 30.36 18.18 -3.42
CA THR A 306 30.84 17.02 -4.13
C THR A 306 32.32 17.24 -4.32
N VAL A 307 33.11 16.69 -3.40
CA VAL A 307 34.49 16.31 -3.65
C VAL A 307 34.34 15.46 -4.89
N SER A 308 34.65 16.06 -6.04
CA SER A 308 34.56 15.39 -7.33
C SER A 308 35.38 14.12 -7.15
N ALA A 309 34.75 12.97 -7.31
CA ALA A 309 35.44 11.70 -7.17
C ALA A 309 36.63 11.74 -8.12
N VAL A 310 37.84 11.85 -7.57
CA VAL A 310 39.05 11.81 -8.37
C VAL A 310 39.10 10.39 -8.91
N SER A 311 38.99 10.24 -10.23
CA SER A 311 39.10 8.91 -10.83
C SER A 311 40.48 8.35 -10.49
N PRO A 312 40.60 7.16 -9.89
CA PRO A 312 41.89 6.59 -9.52
C PRO A 312 42.64 6.24 -10.80
N LYS A 313 43.52 7.14 -11.23
CA LYS A 313 44.46 6.87 -12.31
C LYS A 313 45.84 6.72 -11.69
N ILE A 314 46.13 5.52 -11.22
CA ILE A 314 47.54 5.09 -11.12
C ILE A 314 47.99 4.88 -12.57
N ILE A 315 48.46 5.96 -13.21
CA ILE A 315 49.14 5.83 -14.50
C ILE A 315 50.60 5.54 -14.15
N LEU A 316 51.08 4.35 -14.49
CA LEU A 316 52.50 4.09 -14.54
C LEU A 316 53.06 4.97 -15.67
N ASN A 317 53.53 6.16 -15.32
CA ASN A 317 54.01 7.17 -16.25
C ASN A 317 55.41 7.65 -15.82
N ASP A 318 56.20 8.17 -16.76
CA ASP A 318 57.56 8.68 -16.51
C ASP A 318 57.56 10.09 -15.88
N ALA A 319 56.46 10.51 -15.26
CA ALA A 319 56.35 11.79 -14.58
C ALA A 319 57.26 11.83 -13.34
N PRO A 320 57.78 13.00 -12.93
CA PRO A 320 58.50 13.16 -11.66
C PRO A 320 57.62 12.71 -10.48
N LYS A 321 58.21 12.01 -9.51
CA LYS A 321 57.51 11.36 -8.41
C LYS A 321 57.87 12.05 -7.10
N TRP A 322 56.89 12.58 -6.39
CA TRP A 322 57.07 13.34 -5.17
C TRP A 322 56.41 12.65 -3.99
N ALA A 323 57.07 12.62 -2.83
CA ALA A 323 56.50 12.15 -1.58
C ALA A 323 56.37 13.31 -0.61
N VAL A 324 55.21 13.43 0.04
CA VAL A 324 54.93 14.47 1.04
C VAL A 324 54.22 13.87 2.24
N MET A 325 54.59 14.30 3.44
CA MET A 325 53.86 14.02 4.67
C MET A 325 52.85 15.13 4.96
N LEU A 326 51.61 14.78 5.31
CA LEU A 326 50.61 15.75 5.78
C LEU A 326 50.62 15.86 7.31
N GLU A 327 50.37 17.09 7.79
CA GLU A 327 50.25 17.52 9.19
C GLU A 327 51.53 17.42 10.02
N THR A 328 52.12 16.23 10.11
CA THR A 328 53.28 15.98 10.98
C THR A 328 54.27 15.04 10.29
N GLY A 329 55.56 15.33 10.43
CA GLY A 329 56.63 14.52 9.82
C GLY A 329 56.66 13.12 10.40
N TRP A 330 57.04 12.12 9.61
CA TRP A 330 57.23 10.77 10.10
C TRP A 330 58.63 10.62 10.72
N HIS A 331 58.77 9.78 11.75
CA HIS A 331 60.04 9.61 12.46
C HIS A 331 61.13 8.98 11.59
N GLU A 332 60.74 8.18 10.59
CA GLU A 332 61.63 7.63 9.57
C GLU A 332 61.57 8.49 8.30
N GLY A 333 62.68 9.14 7.95
CA GLY A 333 62.79 9.97 6.74
C GLY A 333 62.75 9.19 5.41
N THR A 334 62.59 7.87 5.45
CA THR A 334 62.62 6.97 4.28
C THR A 334 61.31 6.21 4.08
N TRP A 335 60.21 6.63 4.71
CA TRP A 335 58.90 5.94 4.67
C TRP A 335 58.35 5.72 3.25
N PHE A 336 58.80 6.53 2.29
CA PHE A 336 58.45 6.48 0.87
C PHE A 336 59.38 5.60 0.01
N GLU A 337 60.54 5.18 0.52
CA GLU A 337 61.51 4.40 -0.26
C GLU A 337 60.94 3.04 -0.70
N GLY A 338 61.13 2.68 -1.97
CA GLY A 338 60.68 1.40 -2.53
C GLY A 338 59.16 1.25 -2.68
N ARG A 339 58.35 2.26 -2.32
CA ARG A 339 56.89 2.23 -2.50
C ARG A 339 56.54 2.18 -3.98
N LEU A 340 55.64 1.25 -4.32
CA LEU A 340 55.23 0.97 -5.70
C LEU A 340 56.40 0.62 -6.64
N ALA A 341 57.57 0.23 -6.10
CA ALA A 341 58.82 0.00 -6.83
C ALA A 341 59.30 1.24 -7.62
N GLN A 342 59.18 2.42 -7.02
CA GLN A 342 59.56 3.69 -7.66
C GLN A 342 60.46 4.54 -6.75
N ASP A 343 61.29 5.38 -7.38
CA ASP A 343 62.12 6.37 -6.69
C ASP A 343 61.31 7.66 -6.47
N TRP A 344 61.01 7.95 -5.21
CA TRP A 344 60.26 9.13 -4.80
C TRP A 344 61.21 10.23 -4.33
N LEU A 345 60.98 11.45 -4.81
CA LEU A 345 61.66 12.65 -4.32
C LEU A 345 60.95 13.18 -3.09
N ASP A 346 61.67 13.30 -1.98
CA ASP A 346 61.13 13.87 -0.74
C ASP A 346 60.85 15.37 -0.90
N LYS A 347 59.59 15.76 -0.70
CA LYS A 347 59.12 17.14 -0.63
C LYS A 347 58.89 17.60 0.81
N GLY A 348 59.23 16.77 1.79
CA GLY A 348 59.17 17.07 3.21
C GLY A 348 57.76 16.96 3.78
N VAL A 349 57.46 17.84 4.73
CA VAL A 349 56.21 17.84 5.50
C VAL A 349 55.43 19.10 5.17
N ALA A 350 54.19 18.95 4.74
CA ALA A 350 53.22 20.03 4.65
C ALA A 350 52.37 20.04 5.93
N ALA A 351 52.86 20.76 6.93
CA ALA A 351 52.29 20.81 8.28
C ALA A 351 51.14 21.82 8.39
N ASN A 352 51.15 22.87 7.57
CA ASN A 352 50.14 23.93 7.61
C ASN A 352 49.46 24.17 6.25
N ARG A 353 48.39 24.97 6.25
CA ARG A 353 47.61 25.25 5.04
C ARG A 353 48.40 26.02 3.98
N GLU A 354 49.37 26.83 4.38
CA GLU A 354 50.20 27.63 3.47
C GLU A 354 51.17 26.72 2.70
N GLU A 355 51.79 25.76 3.38
CA GLU A 355 52.67 24.75 2.78
C GLU A 355 51.91 23.82 1.82
N VAL A 356 50.69 23.40 2.18
CA VAL A 356 49.83 22.62 1.28
C VAL A 356 49.47 23.44 0.03
N ALA A 357 49.15 24.72 0.18
CA ALA A 357 48.83 25.60 -0.95
C ALA A 357 50.05 25.85 -1.86
N ALA A 358 51.25 25.98 -1.28
CA ALA A 358 52.49 26.10 -2.03
C ALA A 358 52.79 24.83 -2.84
N LEU A 359 52.59 23.65 -2.24
CA LEU A 359 52.73 22.37 -2.94
C LEU A 359 51.70 22.20 -4.06
N GLU A 360 50.44 22.59 -3.81
CA GLU A 360 49.38 22.58 -4.82
C GLU A 360 49.75 23.48 -6.02
N ALA A 361 50.30 24.67 -5.76
CA ALA A 361 50.75 25.58 -6.81
C ALA A 361 51.93 24.99 -7.61
N GLU A 362 52.87 24.29 -6.95
CA GLU A 362 53.99 23.64 -7.62
C GLU A 362 53.53 22.47 -8.51
N LEU A 363 52.60 21.65 -8.02
CA LEU A 363 52.01 20.53 -8.77
C LEU A 363 51.24 20.99 -10.02
N LYS A 364 50.60 22.15 -9.96
CA LYS A 364 49.93 22.77 -11.13
C LYS A 364 50.93 23.22 -12.20
N GLN A 365 52.14 23.62 -11.81
CA GLN A 365 53.19 24.04 -12.75
C GLN A 365 53.98 22.86 -13.32
N LYS A 366 54.17 21.80 -12.53
CA LYS A 366 54.92 20.60 -12.93
C LYS A 366 54.07 19.35 -12.68
N PRO A 367 53.57 18.68 -13.74
CA PRO A 367 52.79 17.47 -13.56
C PRO A 367 53.66 16.37 -12.94
N ALA A 368 53.37 16.01 -11.70
CA ALA A 368 54.07 14.99 -10.94
C ALA A 368 53.09 13.94 -10.42
N GLN A 369 53.59 12.74 -10.14
CA GLN A 369 52.89 11.73 -9.36
C GLN A 369 53.16 11.97 -7.88
N LEU A 370 52.13 11.90 -7.03
CA LEU A 370 52.23 12.27 -5.62
C LEU A 370 51.93 11.09 -4.68
N LEU A 371 52.85 10.83 -3.75
CA LEU A 371 52.64 9.93 -2.62
C LEU A 371 52.39 10.76 -1.36
N ILE A 372 51.22 10.60 -0.76
CA ILE A 372 50.77 11.37 0.41
C ILE A 372 50.84 10.47 1.64
N GLY A 373 51.75 10.75 2.56
CA GLY A 373 51.87 10.05 3.83
C GLY A 373 50.94 10.62 4.89
N VAL A 374 50.11 9.76 5.49
CA VAL A 374 49.14 10.14 6.53
C VAL A 374 49.24 9.18 7.71
N ARG A 375 49.21 9.72 8.93
CA ARG A 375 49.26 8.93 10.16
C ARG A 375 47.91 8.31 10.49
N ALA A 376 47.85 6.98 10.53
CA ALA A 376 46.63 6.22 10.76
C ALA A 376 46.19 6.12 12.24
N GLN A 377 46.97 6.67 13.18
CA GLN A 377 46.63 6.67 14.62
C GLN A 377 45.57 7.71 15.00
N THR A 378 45.24 8.62 14.10
CA THR A 378 44.22 9.65 14.33
C THR A 378 43.02 9.37 13.44
N VAL A 379 41.81 9.71 13.91
CA VAL A 379 40.58 9.56 13.14
C VAL A 379 40.64 10.54 11.96
N PRO A 380 40.24 10.12 10.73
CA PRO A 380 40.23 11.01 9.58
C PRO A 380 39.37 12.25 9.86
N ASP A 381 40.02 13.40 9.92
CA ASP A 381 39.33 14.67 10.06
C ASP A 381 38.92 15.23 8.69
N ARG A 382 38.00 16.20 8.69
CA ARG A 382 37.55 16.81 7.44
C ARG A 382 38.61 17.72 6.81
N GLY A 383 39.57 18.22 7.60
CA GLY A 383 40.63 19.10 7.14
C GLY A 383 41.62 18.37 6.23
N VAL A 384 42.14 17.25 6.69
CA VAL A 384 43.10 16.40 5.99
C VAL A 384 42.48 15.79 4.74
N LEU A 385 41.24 15.31 4.80
CA LEU A 385 40.55 14.78 3.61
C LEU A 385 40.43 15.82 2.49
N ARG A 386 40.15 17.10 2.82
CA ARG A 386 40.12 18.18 1.82
C ARG A 386 41.50 18.44 1.22
N GLN A 387 42.56 18.38 2.03
CA GLN A 387 43.93 18.55 1.55
C GLN A 387 44.34 17.41 0.61
N ILE A 388 44.03 16.15 0.97
CA ILE A 388 44.29 14.97 0.14
C ILE A 388 43.62 15.11 -1.24
N VAL A 389 42.35 15.52 -1.28
CA VAL A 389 41.63 15.70 -2.56
C VAL A 389 42.28 16.80 -3.39
N ARG A 390 42.53 17.98 -2.82
CA ARG A 390 43.12 19.11 -3.56
C ARG A 390 44.48 18.75 -4.16
N LEU A 391 45.31 18.05 -3.38
CA LEU A 391 46.60 17.57 -3.85
C LEU A 391 46.44 16.47 -4.92
N SER A 392 45.45 15.59 -4.77
CA SER A 392 45.16 14.54 -5.76
C SER A 392 44.64 15.10 -7.09
N GLU A 393 43.86 16.19 -7.05
CA GLU A 393 43.41 16.91 -8.25
C GLU A 393 44.54 17.69 -8.91
N ALA A 394 45.45 18.30 -8.13
CA ALA A 394 46.60 19.02 -8.65
C ALA A 394 47.68 18.09 -9.23
N ALA A 395 47.82 16.87 -8.69
CA ALA A 395 48.76 15.86 -9.15
C ALA A 395 48.26 15.17 -10.43
N GLN A 396 48.51 15.79 -11.58
CA GLN A 396 48.11 15.26 -12.90
C GLN A 396 48.73 13.88 -13.23
N GLY A 397 49.83 13.50 -12.57
CA GLY A 397 50.44 12.17 -12.67
C GLY A 397 49.77 11.08 -11.81
N GLY A 398 48.73 11.44 -11.05
CA GLY A 398 48.03 10.58 -10.10
C GLY A 398 48.55 10.75 -8.67
N ALA A 399 47.69 10.45 -7.69
CA ALA A 399 48.03 10.51 -6.27
C ALA A 399 47.65 9.22 -5.55
N VAL A 400 48.47 8.83 -4.57
CA VAL A 400 48.25 7.65 -3.72
C VAL A 400 48.50 8.05 -2.27
N VAL A 401 47.59 7.66 -1.37
CA VAL A 401 47.71 7.89 0.08
C VAL A 401 48.33 6.67 0.74
N GLN A 402 49.47 6.83 1.40
CA GLN A 402 50.08 5.81 2.24
C GLN A 402 49.65 6.03 3.69
N LEU A 403 48.89 5.08 4.24
CA LEU A 403 48.58 5.06 5.66
C LEU A 403 49.81 4.53 6.43
N LEU A 404 50.26 5.28 7.43
CA LEU A 404 51.43 4.97 8.26
C LEU A 404 50.99 4.70 9.70
N ALA A 405 51.55 3.65 10.32
CA ALA A 405 51.24 3.26 11.69
C ALA A 405 52.53 2.85 12.44
N GLU A 406 52.69 3.34 13.67
CA GLU A 406 53.87 3.13 14.54
C GLU A 406 53.78 1.81 15.32
N GLN A 407 52.57 1.42 15.73
CA GLN A 407 52.30 0.28 16.60
C GLN A 407 51.72 -0.91 15.82
N GLY A 408 51.81 -2.13 16.38
CA GLY A 408 51.14 -3.31 15.83
C GLY A 408 49.61 -3.14 15.82
N LEU A 409 48.90 -4.00 15.07
CA LEU A 409 47.43 -3.95 15.02
C LEU A 409 46.84 -4.14 16.43
N SER A 410 46.34 -3.07 17.00
CA SER A 410 45.44 -3.09 18.16
C SER A 410 43.99 -2.93 17.68
N ASP A 411 43.03 -3.33 18.51
CA ASP A 411 41.61 -3.21 18.17
C ASP A 411 41.21 -1.76 17.84
N GLY A 412 41.75 -0.78 18.59
CA GLY A 412 41.50 0.64 18.34
C GLY A 412 42.14 1.17 17.04
N LEU A 413 43.31 0.66 16.63
CA LEU A 413 43.92 1.00 15.35
C LEU A 413 43.12 0.38 14.18
N SER A 414 42.54 -0.80 14.37
CA SER A 414 41.72 -1.48 13.37
C SER A 414 40.46 -0.69 13.04
N GLU A 415 39.76 -0.20 14.06
CA GLU A 415 38.57 0.65 13.91
C GLU A 415 38.94 1.99 13.22
N THR A 416 40.06 2.60 13.62
CA THR A 416 40.54 3.84 13.00
C THR A 416 40.92 3.64 11.53
N LEU A 417 41.55 2.50 11.19
CA LEU A 417 41.85 2.14 9.80
C LEU A 417 40.58 1.89 8.98
N GLU A 418 39.53 1.31 9.55
CA GLU A 418 38.23 1.17 8.87
C GLU A 418 37.59 2.54 8.57
N HIS A 419 37.69 3.49 9.50
CA HIS A 419 37.27 4.86 9.25
C HIS A 419 38.06 5.52 8.12
N TRP A 420 39.39 5.34 8.06
CA TRP A 420 40.22 5.82 6.95
C TRP A 420 39.87 5.17 5.62
N ARG A 421 39.65 3.85 5.58
CA ARG A 421 39.24 3.12 4.37
C ARG A 421 37.93 3.64 3.82
N SER A 422 36.93 3.82 4.69
CA SER A 422 35.62 4.34 4.32
C SER A 422 35.71 5.78 3.79
N ALA A 423 36.48 6.63 4.47
CA ALA A 423 36.68 8.02 4.06
C ALA A 423 37.43 8.16 2.72
N LEU A 424 38.51 7.40 2.53
CA LEU A 424 39.32 7.42 1.30
C LEU A 424 38.57 6.80 0.12
N SER A 425 37.82 5.73 0.35
CA SER A 425 36.89 5.16 -0.65
C SER A 425 35.82 6.17 -1.05
N GLY A 426 35.27 6.90 -0.07
CA GLY A 426 34.24 7.91 -0.29
C GLY A 426 34.70 9.11 -1.13
N CYS A 427 35.99 9.49 -1.06
CA CYS A 427 36.56 10.55 -1.89
C CYS A 427 37.21 10.05 -3.19
N GLY A 428 37.28 8.73 -3.42
CA GLY A 428 37.86 8.13 -4.62
C GLY A 428 39.39 8.17 -4.70
N ALA A 429 40.07 8.57 -3.61
CA ALA A 429 41.54 8.53 -3.56
C ALA A 429 42.02 7.07 -3.64
N ALA A 430 43.21 6.82 -4.21
CA ALA A 430 43.85 5.50 -4.10
C ALA A 430 44.66 5.44 -2.79
N TRP A 431 44.65 4.31 -2.08
CA TRP A 431 45.38 4.16 -0.82
C TRP A 431 46.14 2.85 -0.68
N LEU A 432 47.18 2.88 0.15
CA LEU A 432 48.00 1.74 0.53
C LEU A 432 47.91 1.53 2.05
N GLU A 433 47.75 0.27 2.45
CA GLU A 433 47.70 -0.14 3.85
C GLU A 433 49.07 0.03 4.54
N PRO A 434 49.11 0.19 5.88
CA PRO A 434 50.35 0.13 6.63
C PRO A 434 51.05 -1.23 6.46
N ASP A 435 52.40 -1.23 6.40
CA ASP A 435 53.20 -2.42 6.10
C ASP A 435 52.92 -3.64 6.98
N ARG A 436 52.73 -3.43 8.28
CA ARG A 436 52.43 -4.52 9.23
C ARG A 436 51.02 -5.10 9.02
N ALA A 437 50.04 -4.28 8.63
CA ALA A 437 48.68 -4.73 8.34
C ALA A 437 48.60 -5.58 7.08
N ALA A 438 49.37 -5.22 6.06
CA ALA A 438 49.51 -6.00 4.84
C ALA A 438 50.20 -7.36 5.07
N GLN A 439 51.11 -7.46 6.05
CA GLN A 439 51.80 -8.71 6.44
C GLN A 439 50.91 -9.64 7.30
N GLU A 440 50.18 -9.12 8.29
CA GLU A 440 49.26 -9.92 9.12
C GLU A 440 48.04 -10.43 8.33
N GLY A 441 47.52 -9.64 7.39
CA GLY A 441 46.47 -10.08 6.46
C GLY A 441 46.89 -11.28 5.60
N ARG A 442 48.15 -11.32 5.14
CA ARG A 442 48.69 -12.49 4.40
C ARG A 442 48.87 -13.72 5.28
N LEU A 443 49.27 -13.56 6.55
CA LEU A 443 49.37 -14.66 7.52
C LEU A 443 48.01 -15.26 7.90
N LYS A 444 46.94 -14.44 7.95
CA LYS A 444 45.57 -14.94 8.15
C LYS A 444 45.00 -15.63 6.90
N ALA A 445 45.31 -15.13 5.70
CA ALA A 445 44.88 -15.76 4.44
C ALA A 445 45.57 -17.12 4.18
N GLY A 446 46.84 -17.28 4.57
CA GLY A 446 47.59 -18.54 4.43
C GLY A 446 47.23 -19.63 5.46
N LYS A 447 46.40 -19.34 6.47
CA LYS A 447 45.85 -20.35 7.40
C LYS A 447 44.58 -21.04 6.87
N HIS A 448 44.06 -20.59 5.72
CA HIS A 448 42.86 -21.15 5.08
C HIS A 448 43.15 -21.77 3.69
N THR A 449 44.41 -22.07 3.39
CA THR A 449 44.81 -22.90 2.24
C THR A 449 45.44 -24.20 2.68
#